data_AF-A0A6G3RT19-F1
#
_entry.id   AF-A0A6G3RT19-F1
#
_cell.length_a   1.000
_cell.length_b   1.000
_cell.length_c   1.000
_cell.angle_alpha   90.00
_cell.angle_beta   90.00
_cell.angle_gamma   90.00
#
_symmetry.space_group_name_H-M   'P 1'
#
loop_
_entity.id
_entity.type
_entity.pdbx_description
1 polymer ?
#
loop_
_entity_poly.entity_id
_entity_poly.type
_entity_poly.pdbx_seq_one_letter_code
_entity_poly.pdbx_strand_id
1 'polypeptide(L)'
;MQETDGQSVLPAYERARSLLRAGEWRQARTEAQSGLDAHGPHAGLYAVLGRAHAAQDEDDHDTAAELAFRTGLDAFPDDLDLLAAYAEFGLAGDVMEQPGRQARGREAAARLKELAPDSPQALRTELLTAGQVPKPPSDAAVQ
;
A
#
# COMPACT_ATOMS: atom_id res chain seq x y z
N MET A 1 24.73 32.71 5.73
CA MET A 1 23.71 31.90 5.03
C MET A 1 23.82 30.53 5.64
N GLN A 2 22.83 30.14 6.47
CA GLN A 2 22.87 28.85 7.17
C GLN A 2 22.56 27.77 6.13
N GLU A 3 23.52 26.87 5.92
CA GLU A 3 23.32 25.62 5.20
C GLU A 3 22.22 24.86 5.94
N THR A 4 21.04 24.72 5.34
CA THR A 4 20.04 23.78 5.82
C THR A 4 20.63 22.39 5.64
N ASP A 5 21.23 21.87 6.71
CA ASP A 5 21.68 20.50 6.83
C ASP A 5 20.62 19.59 6.21
N GLY A 6 21.02 18.82 5.20
CA GLY A 6 20.19 17.81 4.53
C GLY A 6 19.83 16.72 5.53
N GLN A 7 18.85 17.00 6.39
CA GLN A 7 18.32 16.04 7.34
C GLN A 7 17.75 14.87 6.55
N SER A 8 18.28 13.69 6.85
CA SER A 8 17.87 12.44 6.20
C SER A 8 16.38 12.18 6.45
N VAL A 9 15.70 11.65 5.45
CA VAL A 9 14.30 11.19 5.55
C VAL A 9 14.15 9.93 6.41
N LEU A 10 15.25 9.19 6.65
CA LEU A 10 15.24 7.89 7.34
C LEU A 10 14.71 7.96 8.78
N PRO A 11 15.06 8.95 9.63
CA PRO A 11 14.51 9.06 10.98
C PRO A 11 13.01 9.39 11.00
N ALA A 12 12.50 10.13 10.02
CA ALA A 12 11.07 10.38 9.88
C ALA A 12 10.34 9.09 9.47
N TYR A 13 10.90 8.35 8.52
CA TYR A 13 10.37 7.05 8.09
C TYR A 13 10.33 6.02 9.22
N GLU A 14 11.42 5.86 9.97
CA GLU A 14 11.46 4.89 11.08
C GLU A 14 10.47 5.25 12.19
N ARG A 15 10.30 6.54 12.51
CA ARG A 15 9.29 7.01 13.46
C ARG A 15 7.87 6.72 12.97
N ALA A 16 7.54 7.11 11.75
CA ALA A 16 6.22 6.89 11.16
C ALA A 16 5.88 5.39 11.09
N ARG A 17 6.86 4.56 10.70
CA ARG A 17 6.72 3.09 10.66
C ARG A 17 6.55 2.49 12.05
N SER A 18 7.23 3.02 13.06
CA SER A 18 7.04 2.58 14.46
C SER A 18 5.64 2.89 14.98
N LEU A 19 5.14 4.11 14.71
CA LEU A 19 3.79 4.53 15.09
C LEU A 19 2.72 3.67 14.40
N LEU A 20 2.91 3.38 13.10
CA LEU A 20 2.04 2.47 12.36
C LEU A 20 1.98 1.09 13.03
N ARG A 21 3.13 0.49 13.36
CA ARG A 21 3.14 -0.82 14.05
C ARG A 21 2.49 -0.79 15.43
N ALA A 22 2.49 0.35 16.10
CA ALA A 22 1.86 0.52 17.41
C ALA A 22 0.34 0.75 17.34
N GLY A 23 -0.24 0.89 16.14
CA GLY A 23 -1.65 1.23 15.98
C GLY A 23 -1.97 2.72 16.14
N GLU A 24 -0.96 3.58 16.21
CA GLU A 24 -1.10 5.02 16.37
C GLU A 24 -1.36 5.69 15.00
N TRP A 25 -2.45 5.31 14.34
CA TRP A 25 -2.72 5.64 12.93
C TRP A 25 -2.66 7.14 12.63
N ARG A 26 -3.29 7.95 13.49
CA ARG A 26 -3.27 9.42 13.34
C ARG A 26 -1.85 9.97 13.40
N GLN A 27 -1.07 9.54 14.39
CA GLN A 27 0.31 10.02 14.57
C GLN A 27 1.20 9.53 13.42
N ALA A 28 1.02 8.29 12.97
CA ALA A 28 1.73 7.73 11.83
C ALA A 28 1.51 8.55 10.55
N ARG A 29 0.27 8.98 10.28
CA ARG A 29 -0.03 9.88 9.15
C ARG A 29 0.64 11.24 9.29
N THR A 30 0.55 11.85 10.47
CA THR A 30 1.17 13.17 10.71
C THR A 30 2.67 13.12 10.52
N GLU A 31 3.34 12.12 11.08
CA GLU A 31 4.79 11.93 10.92
C GLU A 31 5.16 11.62 9.46
N ALA A 32 4.38 10.78 8.78
CA ALA A 32 4.63 10.44 7.38
C ALA A 32 4.49 11.65 6.46
N GLN A 33 3.40 12.42 6.59
CA GLN A 33 3.17 13.63 5.81
C GLN A 33 4.23 14.69 6.09
N SER A 34 4.57 14.91 7.37
CA SER A 34 5.61 15.86 7.75
C SER A 34 6.98 15.47 7.16
N GLY A 35 7.28 14.17 7.11
CA GLY A 35 8.49 13.65 6.45
C GLY A 35 8.50 13.92 4.95
N LEU A 36 7.37 13.72 4.27
CA LEU A 36 7.23 14.01 2.84
C LEU A 36 7.37 15.50 2.55
N ASP A 37 6.76 16.35 3.37
CA ASP A 37 6.80 17.81 3.21
C ASP A 37 8.21 18.37 3.45
N ALA A 38 8.92 17.84 4.45
CA ALA A 38 10.24 18.33 4.84
C ALA A 38 11.38 17.80 3.97
N HIS A 39 11.29 16.55 3.49
CA HIS A 39 12.41 15.86 2.85
C HIS A 39 12.12 15.42 1.41
N GLY A 40 10.90 15.62 0.94
CA GLY A 40 10.47 15.21 -0.39
C GLY A 40 9.99 13.75 -0.46
N PRO A 41 9.75 13.25 -1.68
CA PRO A 41 9.13 11.95 -1.89
C PRO A 41 9.99 10.81 -1.37
N HIS A 42 9.37 9.85 -0.68
CA HIS A 42 10.02 8.63 -0.21
C HIS A 42 9.02 7.46 -0.20
N ALA A 43 9.34 6.37 -0.90
CA ALA A 43 8.43 5.23 -1.07
C ALA A 43 7.90 4.68 0.27
N GLY A 44 8.79 4.50 1.25
CA GLY A 44 8.39 4.03 2.57
C GLY A 44 7.46 4.97 3.34
N LEU A 45 7.53 6.30 3.12
CA LEU A 45 6.63 7.25 3.76
C LEU A 45 5.24 7.21 3.12
N TYR A 46 5.17 7.11 1.79
CA TYR A 46 3.90 6.88 1.09
C TYR A 46 3.25 5.55 1.50
N ALA A 47 4.04 4.48 1.66
CA ALA A 47 3.53 3.19 2.13
C ALA A 47 2.95 3.27 3.56
N VAL A 48 3.62 4.01 4.47
CA VAL A 48 3.09 4.23 5.82
C VAL A 48 1.82 5.08 5.80
N LEU A 49 1.82 6.17 5.03
CA LEU A 49 0.68 7.06 4.91
C LEU A 49 -0.57 6.34 4.38
N GLY A 50 -0.41 5.56 3.30
CA GLY A 50 -1.48 4.75 2.73
C GLY A 50 -2.03 3.71 3.71
N ARG A 51 -1.15 2.95 4.38
CA ARG A 51 -1.57 1.94 5.38
C ARG A 51 -2.24 2.57 6.60
N ALA A 52 -1.76 3.71 7.07
CA ALA A 52 -2.34 4.39 8.22
C ALA A 52 -3.71 5.02 7.92
N HIS A 53 -3.98 5.35 6.65
CA HIS A 53 -5.32 5.70 6.20
C HIS A 53 -6.21 4.45 6.13
N ALA A 54 -5.80 3.41 5.40
CA ALA A 54 -6.56 2.18 5.23
C ALA A 54 -6.91 1.46 6.54
N ALA A 55 -6.11 1.62 7.60
CA ALA A 55 -6.39 1.04 8.92
C ALA A 55 -7.59 1.68 9.65
N GLN A 56 -8.04 2.86 9.22
CA GLN A 56 -9.27 3.48 9.70
C GLN A 56 -10.31 3.32 8.60
N ASP A 57 -11.18 2.32 8.79
CA ASP A 57 -12.21 1.83 7.87
C ASP A 57 -13.38 2.83 7.72
N GLU A 58 -13.05 4.08 7.36
CA GLU A 58 -13.99 5.16 7.03
C GLU A 58 -13.79 5.55 5.55
N ASP A 59 -14.86 5.72 4.77
CA ASP A 59 -14.80 5.91 3.30
C ASP A 59 -13.83 7.03 2.83
N ASP A 60 -13.73 8.12 3.60
CA ASP A 60 -12.81 9.23 3.30
C ASP A 60 -11.33 8.81 3.44
N HIS A 61 -11.03 7.91 4.37
CA HIS A 61 -9.69 7.38 4.57
C HIS A 61 -9.28 6.42 3.47
N ASP A 62 -10.22 5.68 2.93
CA ASP A 62 -10.04 4.80 1.78
C ASP A 62 -9.56 5.57 0.53
N THR A 63 -10.19 6.71 0.24
CA THR A 63 -9.78 7.60 -0.84
C THR A 63 -8.38 8.18 -0.60
N ALA A 64 -8.10 8.61 0.64
CA ALA A 64 -6.79 9.15 1.00
C ALA A 64 -5.68 8.09 0.94
N ALA A 65 -5.99 6.84 1.30
CA ALA A 65 -5.07 5.71 1.16
C ALA A 65 -4.71 5.49 -0.31
N GLU A 66 -5.70 5.41 -1.19
CA GLU A 66 -5.48 5.22 -2.62
C GLU A 66 -4.64 6.35 -3.23
N LEU A 67 -4.92 7.60 -2.86
CA LEU A 67 -4.13 8.75 -3.29
C LEU A 67 -2.66 8.61 -2.87
N ALA A 68 -2.40 8.30 -1.59
CA ALA A 68 -1.04 8.17 -1.08
C ALA A 68 -0.23 7.07 -1.79
N PHE A 69 -0.85 5.90 -2.02
CA PHE A 69 -0.19 4.81 -2.75
C PHE A 69 0.11 5.18 -4.19
N ARG A 70 -0.86 5.77 -4.91
CA ARG A 70 -0.68 6.15 -6.31
C ARG A 70 0.36 7.24 -6.49
N THR A 71 0.34 8.29 -5.66
CA THR A 71 1.38 9.33 -5.68
C THR A 71 2.76 8.75 -5.40
N GLY A 72 2.85 7.79 -4.47
CA GLY A 72 4.11 7.08 -4.24
C GLY A 72 4.57 6.27 -5.45
N LEU A 73 3.67 5.54 -6.11
CA LEU A 73 4.00 4.71 -7.28
C LEU A 73 4.30 5.53 -8.53
N ASP A 74 3.72 6.73 -8.67
CA ASP A 74 4.09 7.68 -9.72
C ASP A 74 5.56 8.12 -9.56
N ALA A 75 6.05 8.24 -8.32
CA ALA A 75 7.44 8.60 -8.02
C ALA A 75 8.40 7.39 -7.97
N PHE A 76 7.91 6.23 -7.55
CA PHE A 76 8.68 5.00 -7.30
C PHE A 76 7.93 3.78 -7.86
N PRO A 77 7.82 3.64 -9.19
CA PRO A 77 6.94 2.65 -9.82
C PRO A 77 7.32 1.19 -9.55
N ASP A 78 8.59 0.94 -9.24
CA ASP A 78 9.15 -0.41 -9.05
C ASP A 78 9.57 -0.68 -7.58
N ASP A 79 9.18 0.18 -6.64
CA ASP A 79 9.46 -0.07 -5.22
C ASP A 79 8.59 -1.25 -4.72
N LEU A 80 9.27 -2.33 -4.32
CA LEU A 80 8.61 -3.60 -4.01
C LEU A 80 7.70 -3.51 -2.78
N ASP A 81 8.10 -2.74 -1.75
CA ASP A 81 7.31 -2.62 -0.52
C ASP A 81 6.08 -1.74 -0.73
N LEU A 82 6.19 -0.70 -1.56
CA LEU A 82 5.06 0.14 -1.94
C LEU A 82 4.07 -0.58 -2.86
N LEU A 83 4.56 -1.30 -3.87
CA LEU A 83 3.73 -2.17 -4.72
C LEU A 83 2.98 -3.21 -3.88
N ALA A 84 3.67 -3.86 -2.94
CA ALA A 84 3.06 -4.83 -2.04
C ALA A 84 1.98 -4.21 -1.16
N ALA A 85 2.24 -3.04 -0.57
CA ALA A 85 1.27 -2.35 0.26
C ALA A 85 0.01 -1.94 -0.52
N TYR A 86 0.18 -1.47 -1.77
CA TYR A 86 -0.94 -1.09 -2.61
C TYR A 86 -1.74 -2.31 -3.11
N ALA A 87 -1.04 -3.41 -3.44
CA ALA A 87 -1.67 -4.68 -3.78
C ALA A 87 -2.52 -5.21 -2.62
N GLU A 88 -1.96 -5.24 -1.39
CA GLU A 88 -2.66 -5.65 -0.17
C GLU A 88 -3.94 -4.80 0.06
N PHE A 89 -3.82 -3.47 -0.07
CA PHE A 89 -4.95 -2.55 0.06
C PHE A 89 -6.04 -2.80 -0.99
N GLY A 90 -5.67 -2.91 -2.27
CA GLY A 90 -6.64 -3.11 -3.33
C GLY A 90 -7.31 -4.47 -3.29
N LEU A 91 -6.57 -5.51 -2.90
CA LEU A 91 -7.09 -6.87 -2.73
C LEU A 91 -8.00 -7.01 -1.51
N ALA A 92 -7.88 -6.15 -0.49
CA ALA A 92 -8.78 -6.17 0.66
C ALA A 92 -10.16 -5.56 0.36
N GLY A 93 -10.27 -4.71 -0.67
CA GLY A 93 -11.53 -4.04 -1.02
C GLY A 93 -12.59 -5.01 -1.55
N ASP A 94 -13.87 -4.70 -1.28
CA ASP A 94 -15.00 -5.45 -1.82
C ASP A 94 -15.11 -5.22 -3.34
N VAL A 95 -15.05 -6.30 -4.12
CA VAL A 95 -15.14 -6.26 -5.59
C VAL A 95 -16.48 -5.70 -6.09
N MET A 96 -17.55 -5.86 -5.32
CA MET A 96 -18.89 -5.36 -5.68
C MET A 96 -19.00 -3.86 -5.48
N GLU A 97 -18.33 -3.32 -4.46
CA GLU A 97 -18.37 -1.89 -4.12
C GLU A 97 -17.26 -1.10 -4.84
N GLN A 98 -16.08 -1.71 -4.99
CA GLN A 98 -14.87 -1.04 -5.45
C GLN A 98 -14.10 -1.85 -6.51
N PRO A 99 -14.75 -2.26 -7.62
CA PRO A 99 -14.11 -3.11 -8.64
C PRO A 99 -12.85 -2.48 -9.25
N GLY A 100 -12.82 -1.15 -9.40
CA GLY A 100 -11.67 -0.42 -9.90
C GLY A 100 -10.45 -0.49 -8.96
N ARG A 101 -10.69 -0.49 -7.64
CA ARG A 101 -9.62 -0.61 -6.64
C ARG A 101 -9.02 -2.01 -6.65
N GLN A 102 -9.87 -3.04 -6.71
CA GLN A 102 -9.39 -4.42 -6.80
C GLN A 102 -8.58 -4.67 -8.07
N ALA A 103 -9.01 -4.14 -9.22
CA ALA A 103 -8.27 -4.25 -10.48
C ALA A 103 -6.86 -3.66 -10.36
N ARG A 104 -6.74 -2.45 -9.80
CA ARG A 104 -5.44 -1.79 -9.58
C ARG A 104 -4.57 -2.55 -8.57
N GLY A 105 -5.16 -3.13 -7.52
CA GLY A 105 -4.45 -4.00 -6.57
C GLY A 105 -3.86 -5.24 -7.25
N ARG A 106 -4.61 -5.86 -8.17
CA ARG A 106 -4.13 -6.99 -8.99
C ARG A 106 -3.02 -6.59 -9.95
N GLU A 107 -3.13 -5.42 -10.58
CA GLU A 107 -2.08 -4.86 -11.43
C GLU A 107 -0.77 -4.65 -10.64
N ALA A 108 -0.87 -4.10 -9.43
CA ALA A 108 0.29 -3.94 -8.54
C ALA A 108 0.91 -5.29 -8.14
N ALA A 109 0.09 -6.28 -7.80
CA ALA A 109 0.56 -7.64 -7.51
C ALA A 109 1.24 -8.30 -8.72
N ALA A 110 0.70 -8.11 -9.93
CA ALA A 110 1.28 -8.62 -11.16
C ALA A 110 2.64 -7.97 -11.45
N ARG A 111 2.75 -6.64 -11.28
CA ARG A 111 4.01 -5.91 -11.43
C ARG A 111 5.06 -6.38 -10.42
N LEU A 112 4.67 -6.59 -9.17
CA LEU A 112 5.54 -7.12 -8.13
C LEU A 112 6.07 -8.52 -8.49
N LYS A 113 5.22 -9.41 -9.03
CA LYS A 113 5.62 -10.75 -9.48
C LYS A 113 6.54 -10.72 -10.70
N GLU A 114 6.36 -9.75 -11.60
CA GLU A 114 7.26 -9.52 -12.74
C GLU A 114 8.66 -9.10 -12.27
N LEU A 115 8.74 -8.16 -11.32
CA LEU A 115 10.00 -7.62 -10.84
C LEU A 115 10.76 -8.58 -9.92
N ALA A 116 10.03 -9.26 -9.02
CA ALA A 116 10.63 -10.05 -7.96
C ALA A 116 9.74 -11.28 -7.62
N PRO A 117 9.69 -12.29 -8.52
CA PRO A 117 8.75 -13.42 -8.43
C PRO A 117 8.89 -14.24 -7.14
N ASP A 118 10.12 -14.39 -6.64
CA ASP A 118 10.43 -15.18 -5.44
C ASP A 118 10.52 -14.33 -4.16
N SER A 119 10.14 -13.05 -4.23
CA SER A 119 10.18 -12.18 -3.07
C SER A 119 9.10 -12.54 -2.04
N PRO A 120 9.37 -12.34 -0.73
CA PRO A 120 8.34 -12.51 0.31
C PRO A 120 7.08 -11.68 0.04
N GLN A 121 7.24 -10.50 -0.57
CA GLN A 121 6.15 -9.62 -0.97
C GLN A 121 5.29 -10.27 -2.06
N ALA A 122 5.89 -10.76 -3.15
CA ALA A 122 5.17 -11.41 -4.24
C ALA A 122 4.38 -12.63 -3.74
N LEU A 123 5.04 -13.50 -2.96
CA LEU A 123 4.41 -14.68 -2.37
C LEU A 123 3.21 -14.32 -1.48
N ARG A 124 3.31 -13.27 -0.67
CA ARG A 124 2.20 -12.81 0.18
C ARG A 124 1.01 -12.33 -0.65
N THR A 125 1.25 -11.51 -1.69
CA THR A 125 0.17 -10.99 -2.55
C THR A 125 -0.50 -12.09 -3.38
N GLU A 126 0.25 -13.13 -3.75
CA GLU A 126 -0.29 -14.31 -4.43
C GLU A 126 -1.26 -15.10 -3.54
N LEU A 127 -0.92 -15.27 -2.26
CA LEU A 127 -1.82 -15.91 -1.28
C LEU A 127 -3.14 -15.14 -1.12
N LEU A 128 -3.08 -13.80 -1.07
CA LEU A 128 -4.28 -12.96 -0.99
C LEU A 128 -5.15 -13.08 -2.24
N THR A 129 -4.52 -13.16 -3.41
CA THR A 129 -5.23 -13.32 -4.70
C THR A 129 -5.87 -14.71 -4.81
N ALA A 130 -5.16 -15.76 -4.39
CA ALA A 130 -5.66 -17.14 -4.41
C ALA A 130 -6.88 -17.33 -3.49
N GLY A 131 -6.93 -16.63 -2.35
CA GLY A 131 -8.09 -16.63 -1.45
C GLY A 131 -9.34 -15.93 -2.02
N GLN A 132 -9.20 -15.15 -3.10
CA GLN A 132 -10.29 -14.42 -3.74
C GLN A 132 -10.80 -15.06 -5.03
N VAL A 133 -10.20 -16.17 -5.49
CA VAL A 133 -10.73 -16.91 -6.64
C VAL A 133 -12.07 -17.51 -6.22
N PRO A 134 -13.20 -17.11 -6.81
CA PRO A 134 -14.47 -17.76 -6.52
C PRO A 134 -14.35 -19.23 -6.89
N LYS A 135 -14.78 -20.11 -5.97
CA LYS A 135 -14.88 -21.55 -6.22
C LYS A 135 -15.61 -21.73 -7.57
N PRO A 136 -15.06 -22.50 -8.55
CA PRO A 136 -15.79 -22.76 -9.78
C PRO A 136 -17.16 -23.33 -9.44
N PRO A 137 -18.22 -22.99 -10.19
CA PRO A 137 -19.53 -23.57 -9.94
C PRO A 137 -19.35 -25.09 -9.95
N SER A 138 -19.65 -25.71 -8.82
CA SER A 138 -19.65 -27.17 -8.70
C SER A 138 -20.53 -27.68 -9.83
N ASP A 139 -20.00 -28.52 -10.71
CA ASP A 139 -20.76 -29.16 -11.78
C ASP A 139 -22.03 -29.76 -11.17
N ALA A 140 -23.13 -29.02 -11.29
CA ALA A 140 -24.44 -29.51 -10.95
C ALA A 140 -24.74 -30.56 -12.01
N ALA A 141 -24.70 -31.80 -11.56
CA ALA A 141 -24.93 -33.00 -12.33
C ALA A 141 -26.04 -32.78 -13.38
N VAL A 142 -25.66 -32.98 -14.64
CA VAL A 142 -26.59 -33.31 -15.71
C VAL A 142 -27.36 -34.56 -15.25
N GLN A 143 -28.65 -34.41 -15.00
CA GLN A 143 -29.63 -35.50 -15.02
C GLN A 143 -30.69 -35.15 -16.05
#